data_AF-A0A960MYJ8-F1
#
_entry.id   AF-A0A960MYJ8-F1
#
_cell.length_a   1.000
_cell.length_b   1.000
_cell.length_c   1.000
_cell.angle_alpha   90.00
_cell.angle_beta   90.00
_cell.angle_gamma   90.00
#
_symmetry.space_group_name_H-M   'P 1'
#
loop_
_entity.id
_entity.type
_entity.pdbx_description
1 polymer ?
#
loop_
_entity_poly.entity_id
_entity_poly.type
_entity_poly.pdbx_seq_one_letter_code
_entity_poly.pdbx_strand_id
1 'polypeptide(L)'
;MATNGTLNSAIPSGPLADKWTNHKNHSKLINPANKRKFSVIVVGSGLAGGSAAATLSELGYQVKCFCYQDSPRRAHSIAAQGGINASKNYQNDGDSVYRLFYDTIKGGDFRSREA
;
A
#
# COMPACT_ATOMS: atom_id res chain seq x y z
N MET A 1 29.21 4.39 -20.88
CA MET A 1 28.27 5.43 -21.34
C MET A 1 27.19 5.57 -20.29
N ALA A 2 27.18 6.66 -19.53
CA ALA A 2 26.16 6.91 -18.50
C ALA A 2 24.81 7.11 -19.18
N THR A 3 23.85 6.24 -18.91
CA THR A 3 22.46 6.42 -19.33
C THR A 3 21.92 7.67 -18.62
N ASN A 4 21.49 8.68 -19.37
CA ASN A 4 20.79 9.85 -18.84
C ASN A 4 19.76 9.41 -17.79
N GLY A 5 19.98 9.85 -16.54
CA GLY A 5 19.27 9.43 -15.33
C GLY A 5 17.84 9.94 -15.22
N THR A 6 17.04 9.68 -16.26
CA THR A 6 15.61 9.98 -16.26
C THR A 6 14.90 8.97 -15.37
N LEU A 7 14.43 9.39 -14.20
CA LEU A 7 13.70 8.54 -13.28
C LEU A 7 12.34 8.17 -13.87
N ASN A 8 12.05 6.88 -14.00
CA ASN A 8 10.74 6.39 -14.39
C ASN A 8 9.93 6.08 -13.12
N SER A 9 8.88 6.87 -12.89
CA SER A 9 7.99 6.73 -11.73
C SER A 9 6.93 5.64 -11.89
N ALA A 10 6.81 5.02 -13.07
CA ALA A 10 5.85 3.95 -13.37
C ALA A 10 4.39 4.28 -12.99
N ILE A 11 4.03 5.55 -13.08
CA ILE A 11 2.68 6.04 -12.75
C ILE A 11 1.68 5.47 -13.76
N PRO A 12 0.54 4.90 -13.31
CA PRO A 12 -0.47 4.44 -14.25
C PRO A 12 -1.04 5.61 -15.08
N SER A 13 -1.34 5.35 -16.34
CA SER A 13 -1.84 6.36 -17.28
C SER A 13 -3.31 6.71 -17.05
N GLY A 14 -3.71 7.90 -17.53
CA GLY A 14 -5.11 8.35 -17.54
C GLY A 14 -5.47 9.32 -16.40
N PRO A 15 -6.74 9.79 -16.36
CA PRO A 15 -7.23 10.70 -15.34
C PRO A 15 -7.11 10.12 -13.92
N LEU A 16 -6.87 10.97 -12.92
CA LEU A 16 -6.67 10.54 -11.52
C LEU A 16 -7.81 9.66 -10.99
N ALA A 17 -9.07 9.99 -11.34
CA ALA A 17 -10.25 9.23 -10.93
C ALA A 17 -10.24 7.78 -11.41
N ASP A 18 -9.73 7.55 -12.63
CA ASP A 18 -9.75 6.23 -13.28
C ASP A 18 -8.42 5.49 -13.16
N LYS A 19 -7.34 6.20 -12.82
CA LYS A 19 -5.96 5.72 -12.83
C LYS A 19 -5.77 4.36 -12.16
N TRP A 20 -6.31 4.21 -10.94
CA TRP A 20 -6.19 2.97 -10.19
C TRP A 20 -7.06 1.84 -10.75
N THR A 21 -8.28 2.17 -11.20
CA THR A 21 -9.17 1.21 -11.85
C THR A 21 -8.53 0.67 -13.13
N ASN A 22 -7.99 1.56 -13.97
CA ASN A 22 -7.28 1.21 -15.19
C ASN A 22 -6.06 0.35 -14.90
N HIS A 23 -5.25 0.70 -13.88
CA HIS A 23 -4.09 -0.10 -13.49
C HIS A 23 -4.48 -1.54 -13.12
N LYS A 24 -5.49 -1.71 -12.28
CA LYS A 24 -5.98 -3.03 -11.87
C LYS A 24 -6.50 -3.85 -13.05
N ASN A 25 -7.27 -3.23 -13.93
CA ASN A 25 -7.88 -3.91 -15.08
C ASN A 25 -6.84 -4.43 -16.08
N HIS A 26 -5.69 -3.77 -16.19
CA HIS A 26 -4.61 -4.15 -17.12
C HIS A 26 -3.47 -4.93 -16.43
N SER A 27 -3.58 -5.20 -15.12
CA SER A 27 -2.58 -5.94 -14.37
C SER A 27 -2.66 -7.45 -14.69
N LYS A 28 -1.50 -8.09 -14.84
CA LYS A 28 -1.43 -9.54 -15.06
C LYS A 28 -1.87 -10.27 -13.79
N LEU A 29 -2.92 -11.07 -13.90
CA LEU A 29 -3.43 -11.87 -12.79
C LEU A 29 -2.60 -13.14 -12.60
N ILE A 30 -2.43 -13.55 -11.34
CA ILE A 30 -1.76 -14.80 -10.97
C ILE A 30 -2.83 -15.83 -10.60
N ASN A 31 -2.85 -16.96 -11.32
CA ASN A 31 -3.72 -18.09 -10.98
C ASN A 31 -3.39 -18.60 -9.56
N PRO A 32 -4.39 -18.85 -8.69
CA PRO A 32 -4.19 -19.42 -7.35
C PRO A 32 -3.24 -20.63 -7.29
N ALA A 33 -3.33 -21.56 -8.24
CA ALA A 33 -2.46 -22.74 -8.29
C ALA A 33 -0.97 -22.40 -8.50
N ASN A 34 -0.68 -21.24 -9.08
CA ASN A 34 0.69 -20.79 -9.36
C ASN A 34 1.30 -19.94 -8.25
N LYS A 35 0.54 -19.51 -7.24
CA LYS A 35 1.04 -18.58 -6.20
C LYS A 35 2.27 -19.11 -5.45
N ARG A 36 2.32 -20.42 -5.19
CA ARG A 36 3.45 -21.10 -4.51
C ARG A 36 4.76 -21.08 -5.31
N LYS A 37 4.70 -20.80 -6.62
CA LYS A 37 5.89 -20.68 -7.48
C LYS A 37 6.60 -19.34 -7.30
N PHE A 38 5.95 -18.37 -6.67
CA PHE A 38 6.50 -17.03 -6.46
C PHE A 38 6.98 -16.89 -5.01
N SER A 39 8.21 -16.43 -4.87
CA SER A 39 8.75 -16.00 -3.57
C SER A 39 8.65 -14.49 -3.45
N VAL A 40 8.07 -14.01 -2.34
CA VAL A 40 7.96 -12.58 -2.03
C VAL A 40 8.93 -12.25 -0.91
N ILE A 41 9.76 -11.25 -1.12
CA ILE A 41 10.64 -10.70 -0.09
C ILE A 41 9.98 -9.44 0.45
N VAL A 42 9.74 -9.40 1.76
CA VAL A 42 9.26 -8.23 2.47
C VAL A 42 10.40 -7.69 3.33
N VAL A 43 10.76 -6.44 3.10
CA VAL A 43 11.81 -5.74 3.87
C VAL A 43 11.14 -4.77 4.83
N GLY A 44 11.25 -5.06 6.12
CA GLY A 44 10.59 -4.35 7.21
C GLY A 44 9.42 -5.15 7.78
N SER A 45 9.37 -5.29 9.10
CA SER A 45 8.31 -6.01 9.83
C SER A 45 7.36 -5.08 10.61
N GLY A 46 7.40 -3.77 10.35
CA GLY A 46 6.43 -2.82 10.92
C GLY A 46 5.02 -3.05 10.36
N LEU A 47 4.04 -2.25 10.78
CA LEU A 47 2.62 -2.47 10.41
C LEU A 47 2.41 -2.77 8.92
N ALA A 48 2.97 -1.96 8.01
CA ALA A 48 2.84 -2.18 6.57
C ALA A 48 3.44 -3.53 6.11
N GLY A 49 4.70 -3.81 6.48
CA GLY A 49 5.40 -5.02 6.03
C GLY A 49 4.87 -6.29 6.70
N GLY A 50 4.58 -6.24 8.00
CA GLY A 50 3.93 -7.34 8.73
C GLY A 50 2.56 -7.69 8.16
N SER A 51 1.70 -6.69 7.91
CA SER A 51 0.40 -6.91 7.27
C SER A 51 0.54 -7.46 5.84
N ALA A 52 1.44 -6.91 5.04
CA ALA A 52 1.68 -7.42 3.69
C ALA A 52 2.18 -8.87 3.71
N ALA A 53 3.10 -9.20 4.61
CA ALA A 53 3.64 -10.55 4.74
C ALA A 53 2.56 -11.55 5.17
N ALA A 54 1.71 -11.19 6.14
CA ALA A 54 0.61 -12.02 6.58
C ALA A 54 -0.40 -12.26 5.45
N THR A 55 -0.93 -11.20 4.84
CA THR A 55 -1.94 -11.30 3.77
C THR A 55 -1.42 -12.09 2.56
N LEU A 56 -0.18 -11.87 2.14
CA LEU A 56 0.38 -12.61 1.01
C LEU A 56 0.64 -14.08 1.36
N SER A 57 1.06 -14.37 2.59
CA SER A 57 1.22 -15.76 3.05
C SER A 57 -0.12 -16.49 3.11
N GLU A 58 -1.17 -15.84 3.62
CA GLU A 58 -2.55 -16.38 3.63
C GLU A 58 -3.07 -16.67 2.22
N LEU A 59 -2.69 -15.85 1.24
CA LEU A 59 -3.03 -16.09 -0.17
C LEU A 59 -2.27 -17.28 -0.78
N GLY A 60 -1.26 -17.83 -0.11
CA GLY A 60 -0.49 -19.00 -0.53
C GLY A 60 0.84 -18.70 -1.22
N TYR A 61 1.36 -17.47 -1.10
CA TYR A 61 2.70 -17.11 -1.57
C TYR A 61 3.78 -17.58 -0.58
N GLN A 62 4.99 -17.86 -1.08
CA GLN A 62 6.14 -18.10 -0.22
C GLN A 62 6.75 -16.77 0.20
N VAL A 63 6.47 -16.31 1.41
CA VAL A 63 6.95 -15.00 1.90
C VAL A 63 8.17 -15.15 2.80
N LYS A 64 9.20 -14.33 2.56
CA LYS A 64 10.34 -14.13 3.46
C LYS A 64 10.31 -12.70 3.98
N CYS A 65 10.07 -12.54 5.28
CA CYS A 65 10.02 -11.22 5.93
C CYS A 65 11.32 -10.97 6.70
N PHE A 66 11.99 -9.87 6.39
CA PHE A 66 13.25 -9.47 7.00
C PHE A 66 13.08 -8.18 7.79
N CYS A 67 13.71 -8.09 8.95
CA CYS A 67 13.80 -6.86 9.73
C CYS A 67 15.24 -6.65 10.17
N TYR A 68 15.67 -5.39 10.19
CA TYR A 68 17.00 -5.02 10.70
C TYR A 68 17.05 -5.02 12.23
N GLN A 69 15.91 -4.78 12.87
CA GLN A 69 15.80 -4.67 14.32
C GLN A 69 16.03 -6.03 15.00
N ASP A 70 16.58 -6.01 16.23
CA ASP A 70 16.74 -7.20 17.10
C ASP A 70 15.45 -8.00 17.31
N SER A 71 14.30 -7.34 17.16
CA SER A 71 13.00 -7.99 17.20
C SER A 71 12.06 -7.38 16.16
N PRO A 72 11.24 -8.22 15.48
CA PRO A 72 10.23 -7.74 14.54
C PRO A 72 9.23 -6.75 15.15
N ARG A 73 9.09 -6.72 16.48
CA ARG A 73 8.20 -5.82 17.22
C ARG A 73 8.79 -4.44 17.50
N ARG A 74 10.04 -4.15 17.11
CA ARG A 74 10.70 -2.85 17.35
C ARG A 74 10.70 -1.91 16.16
N ALA A 75 9.85 -2.16 15.16
CA ALA A 75 9.58 -1.16 14.13
C ALA A 75 8.91 0.08 14.76
N HIS A 76 9.19 1.27 14.23
CA HIS A 76 8.66 2.54 14.78
C HIS A 76 7.14 2.59 14.88
N SER A 77 6.43 1.79 14.06
CA SER A 77 4.98 1.67 14.11
C SER A 77 4.43 1.21 15.47
N ILE A 78 5.23 0.62 16.36
CA ILE A 78 4.82 0.30 17.74
C ILE A 78 4.61 1.55 18.61
N ALA A 79 5.23 2.67 18.25
CA ALA A 79 5.12 3.93 18.99
C ALA A 79 3.89 4.76 18.57
N ALA A 80 3.05 4.26 17.65
CA ALA A 80 1.82 4.95 17.27
C ALA A 80 0.83 4.99 18.45
N GLN A 81 0.24 6.16 18.70
CA GLN A 81 -0.63 6.39 19.86
C GLN A 81 -2.05 6.81 19.49
N GLY A 82 -2.22 7.74 18.53
CA GLY A 82 -3.51 8.39 18.27
C GLY A 82 -4.60 7.46 17.73
N GLY A 83 -4.32 6.74 16.64
CA GLY A 83 -5.29 5.84 16.02
C GLY A 83 -5.10 5.69 14.51
N ILE A 84 -6.08 5.05 13.87
CA ILE A 84 -6.15 4.86 12.42
C ILE A 84 -7.42 5.53 11.90
N ASN A 85 -7.27 6.48 10.97
CA ASN A 85 -8.41 7.11 10.31
C ASN A 85 -9.10 6.11 9.38
N ALA A 86 -10.42 6.00 9.47
CA ALA A 86 -11.23 5.16 8.60
C ALA A 86 -12.64 5.76 8.46
N SER A 87 -13.19 5.74 7.25
CA SER A 87 -14.56 6.16 7.03
C SER A 87 -15.52 5.05 7.46
N LYS A 88 -15.99 5.08 8.70
CA LYS A 88 -16.86 4.03 9.26
C LYS A 88 -18.35 4.37 9.17
N ASN A 89 -18.67 5.66 9.08
CA ASN A 89 -20.04 6.17 9.05
C ASN A 89 -20.92 5.56 10.15
N TYR A 90 -20.55 5.80 11.42
CA TYR A 90 -21.44 5.47 12.53
C TYR A 90 -22.76 6.24 12.39
N GLN A 91 -23.78 5.75 13.07
CA GLN A 91 -25.12 6.31 12.95
C GLN A 91 -25.09 7.82 13.24
N ASN A 92 -25.52 8.61 12.25
CA ASN A 92 -25.57 10.07 12.26
C ASN A 92 -24.21 10.81 12.14
N ASP A 93 -23.10 10.13 11.84
CA ASP A 93 -21.81 10.82 11.61
C ASP A 93 -21.76 11.56 10.27
N GLY A 94 -22.54 11.10 9.28
CA GLY A 94 -22.51 11.63 7.91
C GLY A 94 -21.13 11.46 7.24
N ASP A 95 -20.36 10.48 7.72
CA ASP A 95 -19.00 10.21 7.27
C ASP A 95 -19.02 9.44 5.95
N SER A 96 -18.01 9.66 5.12
CA SER A 96 -17.92 9.01 3.81
C SER A 96 -16.48 8.92 3.35
N VAL A 97 -16.22 7.96 2.47
CA VAL A 97 -14.94 7.84 1.77
C VAL A 97 -14.56 9.15 1.08
N TYR A 98 -15.53 9.85 0.49
CA TYR A 98 -15.29 11.13 -0.16
C TYR A 98 -14.71 12.18 0.82
N ARG A 99 -15.30 12.33 2.01
CA ARG A 99 -14.83 13.30 3.02
C ARG A 99 -13.41 12.98 3.48
N LEU A 100 -13.15 11.71 3.81
CA LEU A 100 -11.80 11.24 4.18
C LEU A 100 -10.77 11.58 3.09
N PHE A 101 -11.10 11.33 1.82
CA PHE A 101 -10.22 11.63 0.70
C PHE A 101 -10.02 13.13 0.47
N TYR A 102 -11.09 13.91 0.51
CA TYR A 102 -11.03 15.36 0.35
C TYR A 102 -10.14 16.01 1.41
N ASP A 103 -10.32 15.62 2.68
CA ASP A 103 -9.51 16.13 3.80
C ASP A 103 -8.05 15.67 3.68
N THR A 104 -7.79 14.47 3.15
CA THR A 104 -6.42 13.97 2.90
C THR A 104 -5.71 14.75 1.81
N ILE A 105 -6.41 15.11 0.72
CA ILE A 105 -5.84 15.91 -0.37
C ILE A 105 -5.57 17.33 0.13
N LYS A 106 -6.57 17.96 0.76
CA LYS A 106 -6.44 19.31 1.30
C LYS A 106 -5.36 19.39 2.39
N GLY A 107 -5.33 18.44 3.32
CA GLY A 107 -4.33 18.38 4.39
C GLY A 107 -2.91 18.07 3.90
N GLY A 108 -2.79 17.41 2.74
CA GLY A 108 -1.52 17.17 2.05
C GLY A 108 -1.09 18.31 1.13
N ASP A 109 -1.66 19.50 1.28
CA ASP A 109 -1.37 20.68 0.43
C ASP A 109 -1.59 20.41 -1.07
N PHE A 110 -2.57 19.55 -1.39
CA PHE A 110 -2.88 19.08 -2.75
C PHE A 110 -1.75 18.29 -3.43
N ARG A 111 -0.69 17.94 -2.68
CA ARG A 111 0.47 17.17 -3.17
C ARG A 111 0.30 15.65 -3.09
N SER A 112 -0.69 15.22 -2.32
CA SER A 112 -1.08 13.82 -2.21
C SER A 112 -1.69 13.34 -3.54
N ARG A 113 -0.96 12.47 -4.26
CA ARG A 113 -1.35 11.88 -5.56
C ARG A 113 -1.31 12.83 -6.77
N GLU A 114 -0.30 13.70 -6.84
CA GLU A 114 0.03 14.52 -8.03
C GLU A 114 0.47 13.72 -9.29
N ALA A 115 0.50 12.40 -9.17
CA ALA A 115 0.98 11.47 -10.18
C ALA A 115 -0.14 11.04 -11.12
#